data_AF-A0A485JGM2-F1
#
_entry.id   AF-A0A485JGM2-F1
#
_cell.length_a   1.000
_cell.length_b   1.000
_cell.length_c   1.000
_cell.angle_alpha   90.00
_cell.angle_beta   90.00
_cell.angle_gamma   90.00
#
_symmetry.space_group_name_H-M   'P 1'
#
loop_
_entity.id
_entity.type
_entity.pdbx_description
1 polymer ?
#
loop_
_entity_poly.entity_id
_entity_poly.type
_entity_poly.pdbx_seq_one_letter_code
_entity_poly.pdbx_strand_id
1 'polypeptide(L)'
;MLRLAQEKAQSLASRYPDHLIIGSDQVCVLDGEITGKPLTEENARLQLRKASGNIVTFYTGLALFNSANGHLQTEVEPFDVHFRHLSEAEIDNYVRKEHPLHCAGSFKSEGFGITLFERLEGRDPNTLVGLPLIALCQMLRREGKNPLMG
;
A
#
# COMPACT_ATOMS: atom_id res chain seq x y z
N MET A 1 -9.96 2.06 5.30
CA MET A 1 -9.01 2.35 4.21
C MET A 1 -9.71 3.07 3.06
N LEU A 2 -10.64 2.45 2.30
CA LEU A 2 -11.27 3.14 1.13
C LEU A 2 -11.94 4.48 1.49
N ARG A 3 -12.67 4.52 2.62
CA ARG A 3 -13.23 5.76 3.16
C ARG A 3 -12.17 6.86 3.36
N LEU A 4 -10.98 6.50 3.89
CA LEU A 4 -9.90 7.46 4.11
C LEU A 4 -9.32 7.98 2.79
N ALA A 5 -9.19 7.12 1.76
CA ALA A 5 -8.76 7.55 0.43
C ALA A 5 -9.73 8.57 -0.17
N GLN A 6 -11.05 8.34 -0.04
CA GLN A 6 -12.08 9.27 -0.47
C GLN A 6 -12.02 10.60 0.28
N GLU A 7 -11.97 10.55 1.61
CA GLU A 7 -11.90 11.75 2.47
C GLU A 7 -10.66 12.59 2.17
N LYS A 8 -9.49 11.96 1.95
CA LYS A 8 -8.27 12.66 1.52
C LYS A 8 -8.48 13.42 0.20
N ALA A 9 -9.03 12.77 -0.82
CA ALA A 9 -9.28 13.41 -2.11
C ALA A 9 -10.28 14.57 -1.99
N GLN A 10 -11.38 14.36 -1.29
CA GLN A 10 -12.43 15.36 -1.11
C GLN A 10 -12.00 16.54 -0.23
N SER A 11 -11.09 16.34 0.73
CA SER A 11 -10.59 17.41 1.61
C SER A 11 -9.94 18.57 0.86
N LEU A 12 -9.46 18.33 -0.36
CA LEU A 12 -8.77 19.30 -1.20
C LEU A 12 -9.70 19.99 -2.20
N ALA A 13 -10.98 19.58 -2.28
CA ALA A 13 -11.93 20.04 -3.29
C ALA A 13 -12.12 21.57 -3.30
N SER A 14 -12.23 22.19 -2.12
CA SER A 14 -12.42 23.65 -2.00
C SER A 14 -11.18 24.45 -2.41
N ARG A 15 -9.99 23.87 -2.24
CA ARG A 15 -8.71 24.50 -2.57
C ARG A 15 -8.35 24.33 -4.04
N TYR A 16 -8.78 23.24 -4.66
CA TYR A 16 -8.52 22.90 -6.05
C TYR A 16 -9.84 22.67 -6.78
N PRO A 17 -10.63 23.74 -7.03
CA PRO A 17 -11.79 23.64 -7.90
C PRO A 17 -11.36 23.28 -9.33
N ASP A 18 -12.17 22.51 -10.04
CA ASP A 18 -11.91 22.08 -11.43
C ASP A 18 -10.67 21.20 -11.65
N HIS A 19 -10.37 20.32 -10.70
CA HIS A 19 -9.24 19.39 -10.75
C HIS A 19 -9.68 17.93 -10.60
N LEU A 20 -8.85 17.02 -11.12
CA LEU A 20 -8.88 15.62 -10.74
C LEU A 20 -7.94 15.43 -9.55
N ILE A 21 -8.49 15.02 -8.40
CA ILE A 21 -7.77 14.85 -7.15
C ILE A 21 -7.69 13.37 -6.82
N ILE A 22 -6.45 12.89 -6.63
CA ILE A 22 -6.18 11.49 -6.32
C ILE A 22 -5.98 11.35 -4.81
N GLY A 23 -6.74 10.44 -4.19
CA GLY A 23 -6.56 10.01 -2.82
C GLY A 23 -6.15 8.54 -2.78
N SER A 24 -5.19 8.21 -1.92
CA SER A 24 -4.81 6.82 -1.66
C SER A 24 -4.63 6.57 -0.15
N ASP A 25 -4.94 5.36 0.28
CA ASP A 25 -4.68 4.85 1.62
C ASP A 25 -4.38 3.36 1.53
N GLN A 26 -3.58 2.84 2.45
CA GLN A 26 -3.16 1.44 2.42
C GLN A 26 -3.20 0.86 3.83
N VAL A 27 -3.62 -0.40 3.93
CA VAL A 27 -3.54 -1.19 5.16
C VAL A 27 -2.84 -2.52 4.88
N CYS A 28 -2.02 -2.94 5.83
CA CYS A 28 -1.39 -4.25 5.84
C CYS A 28 -2.25 -5.20 6.69
N VAL A 29 -2.51 -6.40 6.19
CA VAL A 29 -3.26 -7.46 6.88
C VAL A 29 -2.36 -8.69 6.97
N LEU A 30 -2.21 -9.19 8.20
CA LEU A 30 -1.47 -10.41 8.50
C LEU A 30 -2.36 -11.28 9.38
N ASP A 31 -2.67 -12.49 8.90
CA ASP A 31 -3.53 -13.45 9.61
C ASP A 31 -4.91 -12.86 9.97
N GLY A 32 -5.54 -12.19 8.99
CA GLY A 32 -6.86 -11.56 9.17
C GLY A 32 -6.86 -10.27 10.02
N GLU A 33 -5.73 -9.89 10.61
CA GLU A 33 -5.62 -8.71 11.47
C GLU A 33 -4.90 -7.55 10.78
N ILE A 34 -5.44 -6.33 10.97
CA ILE A 34 -4.78 -5.11 10.51
C ILE A 34 -3.48 -4.93 11.29
N THR A 35 -2.36 -4.93 10.57
CA THR A 35 -1.02 -4.79 11.14
C THR A 35 -0.49 -3.38 10.88
N GLY A 36 -0.37 -2.60 11.95
CA GLY A 36 0.17 -1.24 11.91
C GLY A 36 1.69 -1.18 11.92
N LYS A 37 2.21 0.02 12.13
CA LYS A 37 3.65 0.28 12.32
C LYS A 37 4.10 -0.37 13.65
N PRO A 38 5.23 -1.08 13.69
CA PRO A 38 5.70 -1.73 14.91
C PRO A 38 6.17 -0.73 15.99
N LEU A 39 6.68 0.44 15.60
CA LEU A 39 7.21 1.52 16.44
C LEU A 39 8.44 1.16 17.30
N THR A 40 8.63 -0.10 17.67
CA THR A 40 9.79 -0.62 18.39
C THR A 40 10.39 -1.81 17.66
N GLU A 41 11.68 -2.07 17.86
CA GLU A 41 12.34 -3.23 17.25
C GLU A 41 11.75 -4.56 17.71
N GLU A 42 11.35 -4.65 18.99
CA GLU A 42 10.72 -5.85 19.54
C GLU A 42 9.42 -6.19 18.81
N ASN A 43 8.56 -5.20 18.61
CA ASN A 43 7.34 -5.35 17.84
C ASN A 43 7.64 -5.68 16.37
N ALA A 44 8.70 -5.11 15.80
CA ALA A 44 9.10 -5.42 14.43
C ALA A 44 9.51 -6.88 14.28
N ARG A 45 10.30 -7.41 15.22
CA ARG A 45 10.66 -8.84 15.28
C ARG A 45 9.43 -9.72 15.44
N LEU A 46 8.48 -9.34 16.31
CA LEU A 46 7.24 -10.10 16.51
C LEU A 46 6.39 -10.16 15.23
N GLN A 47 6.23 -9.02 14.53
CA GLN A 47 5.50 -8.97 13.26
C GLN A 47 6.18 -9.84 12.20
N LEU A 48 7.51 -9.78 12.07
CA LEU A 48 8.27 -10.58 11.11
C LEU A 48 8.22 -12.09 11.42
N ARG A 49 8.22 -12.48 12.70
CA ARG A 49 7.99 -13.89 13.09
C ARG A 49 6.61 -14.37 12.68
N LYS A 50 5.58 -13.54 12.88
CA LYS A 50 4.20 -13.87 12.47
C LYS A 50 4.07 -13.92 10.95
N ALA A 51 4.80 -13.08 10.22
CA ALA A 51 4.81 -13.07 8.75
C ALA A 51 5.61 -14.24 8.15
N SER A 52 6.64 -14.75 8.84
CA SER A 52 7.49 -15.86 8.38
C SER A 52 6.67 -17.06 7.91
N GLY A 53 6.90 -17.49 6.67
CA GLY A 53 6.20 -18.61 6.02
C GLY A 53 4.73 -18.34 5.66
N ASN A 54 4.21 -17.13 5.89
CA ASN A 54 2.82 -16.74 5.66
C ASN A 54 2.69 -15.71 4.54
N ILE A 55 1.44 -15.40 4.20
CA ILE A 55 1.09 -14.34 3.27
C ILE A 55 0.71 -13.09 4.05
N VAL A 56 1.31 -11.96 3.68
CA VAL A 56 0.90 -10.63 4.11
C VAL A 56 0.18 -9.96 2.95
N THR A 57 -1.07 -9.54 3.15
CA THR A 57 -1.85 -8.86 2.12
C THR A 57 -1.91 -7.37 2.39
N PHE A 58 -1.55 -6.57 1.39
CA PHE A 58 -1.75 -5.12 1.39
C PHE A 58 -3.03 -4.82 0.63
N TYR A 59 -3.93 -4.06 1.25
CA TYR A 59 -5.08 -3.50 0.56
C TYR A 59 -4.83 -2.02 0.37
N THR A 60 -4.73 -1.59 -0.88
CA THR A 60 -4.58 -0.17 -1.24
C THR A 60 -5.85 0.33 -1.89
N GLY A 61 -6.43 1.38 -1.33
CA GLY A 61 -7.67 1.97 -1.81
C GLY A 61 -7.35 3.27 -2.48
N LEU A 62 -7.96 3.40 -3.64
CA LEU A 62 -7.77 4.49 -4.56
C LEU A 62 -9.07 5.25 -4.69
N ALA A 63 -8.98 6.58 -4.70
CA ALA A 63 -10.07 7.48 -5.02
C ALA A 63 -9.59 8.47 -6.08
N LEU A 64 -10.40 8.68 -7.12
CA LEU A 64 -10.25 9.78 -8.07
C LEU A 64 -11.49 10.65 -7.97
N PHE A 65 -11.32 11.87 -7.46
CA PHE A 65 -12.39 12.83 -7.29
C PHE A 65 -12.27 13.95 -8.33
N ASN A 66 -13.32 14.16 -9.12
CA ASN A 66 -13.43 15.28 -10.03
C ASN A 66 -14.14 16.44 -9.32
N SER A 67 -13.39 17.46 -8.92
CA SER A 67 -13.95 18.59 -8.17
C SER A 67 -14.77 19.56 -9.02
N ALA A 68 -14.74 19.46 -10.36
CA ALA A 68 -15.59 20.27 -11.23
C ALA A 68 -17.07 19.85 -11.16
N ASN A 69 -17.32 18.55 -11.02
CA ASN A 69 -18.68 17.98 -11.12
C ASN A 69 -19.07 17.06 -9.95
N GLY A 70 -18.17 16.85 -8.99
CA GLY A 70 -18.39 16.01 -7.81
C GLY A 70 -18.33 14.51 -8.07
N HIS A 71 -17.96 14.06 -9.28
CA HIS A 71 -17.86 12.64 -9.60
C HIS A 71 -16.70 11.99 -8.82
N LEU A 72 -16.97 10.84 -8.20
CA LEU A 72 -16.01 10.10 -7.39
C LEU A 72 -15.91 8.66 -7.91
N GLN A 73 -14.73 8.27 -8.37
CA GLN A 73 -14.38 6.89 -8.69
C GLN A 73 -13.54 6.29 -7.57
N THR A 74 -13.77 5.01 -7.24
CA THR A 74 -13.07 4.33 -6.16
C THR A 74 -12.75 2.89 -6.53
N GLU A 75 -11.62 2.38 -6.03
CA GLU A 75 -11.18 0.97 -6.22
C GLU A 75 -10.41 0.53 -4.98
N VAL A 76 -10.39 -0.78 -4.70
CA VAL A 76 -9.46 -1.40 -3.76
C VAL A 76 -8.69 -2.47 -4.50
N GLU A 77 -7.37 -2.36 -4.52
CA GLU A 77 -6.48 -3.33 -5.15
C GLU A 77 -5.71 -4.08 -4.04
N PRO A 78 -5.83 -5.41 -3.95
CA PRO A 78 -5.03 -6.22 -3.06
C PRO A 78 -3.65 -6.53 -3.66
N PHE A 79 -2.66 -6.75 -2.80
CA PHE A 79 -1.33 -7.22 -3.18
C PHE A 79 -0.77 -8.15 -2.12
N ASP A 80 -0.47 -9.38 -2.51
CA ASP A 80 0.02 -10.43 -1.62
C ASP A 80 1.54 -10.52 -1.66
N VAL A 81 2.13 -10.52 -0.47
CA VAL A 81 3.56 -10.73 -0.24
C VAL A 81 3.74 -12.06 0.47
N HIS A 82 4.28 -13.03 -0.25
CA HIS A 82 4.55 -14.37 0.24
C HIS A 82 5.93 -14.37 0.90
N PHE A 83 5.98 -14.58 2.21
CA PHE A 83 7.23 -14.62 2.95
C PHE A 83 7.90 -15.99 2.84
N ARG A 84 9.23 -16.00 2.81
CA ARG A 84 10.00 -17.22 3.08
C ARG A 84 9.83 -17.63 4.53
N HIS A 85 10.24 -18.85 4.85
CA HIS A 85 10.54 -19.19 6.24
C HIS A 85 11.82 -18.45 6.65
N LEU A 86 11.70 -17.56 7.63
CA LEU A 86 12.78 -16.76 8.19
C LEU A 86 13.29 -17.38 9.48
N SER A 87 14.61 -17.40 9.65
CA SER A 87 15.26 -17.69 10.92
C SER A 87 15.28 -16.45 11.83
N GLU A 88 15.38 -16.67 13.15
CA GLU A 88 15.55 -15.58 14.13
C GLU A 88 16.74 -14.68 13.81
N ALA A 89 17.87 -15.28 13.35
CA ALA A 89 19.06 -14.54 12.98
C ALA A 89 18.86 -13.65 11.74
N GLU A 90 18.06 -14.08 10.76
CA GLU A 90 17.68 -13.24 9.62
C GLU A 90 16.80 -12.08 10.07
N ILE A 91 15.79 -12.35 10.92
CA ILE A 91 14.87 -11.33 11.45
C ILE A 91 15.63 -10.26 12.23
N ASP A 92 16.49 -10.66 13.16
CA ASP A 92 17.28 -9.73 13.98
C ASP A 92 18.22 -8.87 13.12
N ASN A 93 18.92 -9.49 12.17
CA ASN A 93 19.81 -8.77 11.28
C ASN A 93 19.07 -7.83 10.34
N TYR A 94 17.91 -8.22 9.85
CA TYR A 94 17.08 -7.38 9.01
C TYR A 94 16.57 -6.16 9.78
N VAL A 95 15.99 -6.35 10.97
CA VAL A 95 15.50 -5.23 11.80
C VAL A 95 16.61 -4.25 12.12
N ARG A 96 17.80 -4.74 12.48
CA ARG A 96 18.99 -3.91 12.77
C ARG A 96 19.54 -3.19 11.54
N LYS A 97 19.43 -3.76 10.33
CA LYS A 97 19.93 -3.11 9.11
C LYS A 97 18.93 -2.09 8.55
N GLU A 98 17.68 -2.49 8.43
CA GLU A 98 16.64 -1.74 7.72
C GLU A 98 15.92 -0.72 8.62
N HIS A 99 15.91 -0.94 9.94
CA HIS A 99 15.16 -0.18 10.94
C HIS A 99 13.72 0.13 10.48
N PRO A 100 12.87 -0.88 10.24
CA PRO A 100 11.56 -0.72 9.60
C PRO A 100 10.46 -0.21 10.56
N LEU A 101 10.83 0.58 11.57
CA LEU A 101 9.97 0.89 12.73
C LEU A 101 8.69 1.68 12.37
N HIS A 102 8.70 2.34 11.21
CA HIS A 102 7.60 3.16 10.73
C HIS A 102 6.88 2.58 9.50
N CYS A 103 7.13 1.31 9.19
CA CYS A 103 6.54 0.60 8.05
C CYS A 103 5.49 -0.40 8.55
N ALA A 104 4.29 -0.37 7.98
CA ALA A 104 3.27 -1.38 8.28
C ALA A 104 3.76 -2.76 7.80
N GLY A 105 3.58 -3.79 8.62
CA GLY A 105 4.12 -5.13 8.33
C GLY A 105 5.62 -5.27 8.58
N SER A 106 6.30 -4.24 9.10
CA SER A 106 7.72 -4.27 9.48
C SER A 106 8.68 -4.58 8.33
N PHE A 107 8.32 -4.26 7.08
CA PHE A 107 9.25 -4.40 5.96
C PHE A 107 9.22 -3.22 4.97
N LYS A 108 10.26 -3.12 4.14
CA LYS A 108 10.38 -2.18 3.01
C LYS A 108 10.77 -2.95 1.76
N SER A 109 9.85 -3.11 0.80
CA SER A 109 10.11 -3.87 -0.44
C SER A 109 11.19 -3.24 -1.31
N GLU A 110 11.39 -1.93 -1.21
CA GLU A 110 12.41 -1.16 -1.94
C GLU A 110 13.81 -1.27 -1.32
N GLY A 111 13.90 -1.75 -0.07
CA GLY A 111 15.16 -1.94 0.68
C GLY A 111 15.58 -3.41 0.75
N PHE A 112 16.15 -3.83 1.89
CA PHE A 112 16.50 -5.23 2.12
C PHE A 112 15.26 -6.14 2.23
N GLY A 113 14.04 -5.60 2.27
CA GLY A 113 12.81 -6.37 2.45
C GLY A 113 12.63 -7.42 1.35
N ILE A 114 13.10 -7.16 0.13
CA ILE A 114 13.05 -8.13 -0.98
C ILE A 114 13.70 -9.47 -0.64
N THR A 115 14.67 -9.48 0.29
CA THR A 115 15.35 -10.70 0.73
C THR A 115 14.48 -11.60 1.63
N LEU A 116 13.37 -11.09 2.15
CA LEU A 116 12.45 -11.80 3.03
C LEU A 116 11.37 -12.56 2.26
N PHE A 117 11.17 -12.26 0.98
CA PHE A 117 10.03 -12.73 0.21
C PHE A 117 10.38 -13.93 -0.66
N GLU A 118 9.43 -14.83 -0.80
CA GLU A 118 9.43 -15.93 -1.75
C GLU A 118 8.81 -15.46 -3.08
N ARG A 119 7.70 -14.72 -3.00
CA ARG A 119 6.92 -14.30 -4.17
C ARG A 119 6.11 -13.04 -3.88
N LEU A 120 5.94 -12.21 -4.91
CA LEU A 120 5.04 -11.07 -4.91
C LEU A 120 3.90 -11.35 -5.90
N GLU A 121 2.66 -11.13 -5.48
CA GLU A 121 1.48 -11.47 -6.26
C GLU A 121 0.44 -10.37 -6.22
N GLY A 122 0.03 -9.93 -7.41
CA GLY A 122 -1.00 -8.92 -7.58
C GLY A 122 -1.02 -8.44 -9.01
N ARG A 123 -2.10 -7.76 -9.38
CA ARG A 123 -2.27 -7.22 -10.74
C ARG A 123 -1.28 -6.09 -11.05
N ASP A 124 -0.92 -5.31 -10.02
CA ASP A 124 -0.12 -4.11 -10.14
C ASP A 124 0.93 -4.03 -9.02
N PRO A 125 2.24 -4.07 -9.33
CA PRO A 125 3.28 -3.93 -8.31
C PRO A 125 3.27 -2.56 -7.59
N ASN A 126 2.72 -1.52 -8.21
CA ASN A 126 2.61 -0.19 -7.58
C ASN A 126 1.58 -0.18 -6.43
N THR A 127 0.70 -1.18 -6.37
CA THR A 127 -0.21 -1.36 -5.24
C THR A 127 0.55 -1.56 -3.94
N LEU A 128 1.67 -2.30 -3.96
CA LEU A 128 2.53 -2.50 -2.79
C LEU A 128 3.19 -1.20 -2.36
N VAL A 129 3.64 -0.38 -3.33
CA VAL A 129 4.22 0.96 -3.11
C VAL A 129 3.17 1.93 -2.53
N GLY A 130 1.88 1.68 -2.77
CA GLY A 130 0.77 2.44 -2.19
C GLY A 130 -0.07 3.23 -3.19
N LEU A 131 0.09 3.00 -4.51
CA LEU A 131 -0.73 3.63 -5.53
C LEU A 131 -0.99 2.68 -6.72
N PRO A 132 -2.19 2.09 -6.86
CA PRO A 132 -2.53 1.19 -7.97
C PRO A 132 -2.63 1.96 -9.30
N LEU A 133 -1.52 2.07 -10.03
CA LEU A 133 -1.40 2.84 -11.26
C LEU A 133 -2.22 2.26 -12.42
N ILE A 134 -2.40 0.94 -12.50
CA ILE A 134 -3.23 0.33 -13.55
C ILE A 134 -4.69 0.79 -13.38
N ALA A 135 -5.23 0.71 -12.15
CA ALA A 135 -6.58 1.18 -11.84
C ALA A 135 -6.70 2.69 -12.02
N LEU A 136 -5.71 3.47 -11.55
CA LEU A 136 -5.69 4.92 -11.72
C LEU A 136 -5.71 5.34 -13.19
N CYS A 137 -4.91 4.70 -14.04
CA CYS A 137 -4.92 4.97 -15.48
C CYS A 137 -6.28 4.67 -16.12
N GLN A 138 -7.00 3.63 -15.66
CA GLN A 138 -8.35 3.34 -16.11
C GLN A 138 -9.33 4.43 -15.68
N MET A 139 -9.25 4.91 -14.43
CA MET A 139 -10.10 5.99 -13.92
C MET A 139 -9.86 7.31 -14.65
N LEU A 140 -8.59 7.68 -14.85
CA LEU A 140 -8.22 8.91 -15.58
C LEU A 140 -8.76 8.89 -17.01
N ARG A 141 -8.68 7.76 -17.71
CA ARG A 141 -9.25 7.62 -19.06
C ARG A 141 -10.77 7.82 -19.08
N ARG A 142 -11.49 7.41 -18.04
CA ARG A 142 -12.95 7.65 -17.91
C ARG A 142 -13.26 9.14 -17.72
N GLU A 143 -12.32 9.92 -17.18
CA GLU A 143 -12.38 11.39 -17.10
C GLU A 143 -11.83 12.08 -18.37
N GLY A 144 -11.57 11.32 -19.45
CA GLY A 144 -10.98 11.85 -20.67
C GLY A 144 -9.50 12.22 -20.57
N LYS A 145 -8.81 11.84 -19.49
CA LYS A 145 -7.37 12.05 -19.29
C LYS A 145 -6.63 10.74 -19.56
N ASN A 146 -6.14 10.57 -20.78
CA ASN A 146 -5.29 9.43 -21.11
C ASN A 146 -3.81 9.82 -20.93
N PRO A 147 -3.03 9.19 -20.03
CA PRO A 147 -1.63 9.55 -19.82
C PRO A 147 -0.73 9.45 -21.05
N LEU A 148 -1.18 8.74 -22.09
CA LEU A 148 -0.46 8.63 -23.37
C LEU A 148 -0.86 9.70 -24.39
N MET A 149 -1.88 10.50 -24.09
CA MET A 149 -2.37 11.57 -24.94
C MET A 149 -2.10 12.91 -24.24
N GLY A 150 -1.65 13.91 -24.99
CA GLY A 150 -1.43 15.27 -24.49
C GLY A 150 -2.73 15.98 -24.12
#